data_AF-A0A081FT70-F1
#
_entry.id   AF-A0A081FT70-F1
#
_cell.length_a   1.000
_cell.length_b   1.000
_cell.length_c   1.000
_cell.angle_alpha   90.00
_cell.angle_beta   90.00
_cell.angle_gamma   90.00
#
_symmetry.space_group_name_H-M   'P 1'
#
loop_
_entity.id
_entity.type
_entity.pdbx_description
1 polymer ?
#
loop_
_entity_poly.entity_id
_entity_poly.type
_entity_poly.pdbx_seq_one_letter_code
_entity_poly.pdbx_strand_id
1 'polypeptide(L)'
;MPNGTLVEISSPRLAPDMRGIGQIIWCRRLGKGYQLGVAFYTSDDLYAIRMMEQLCHIEHYRHILVTEGQSLTLECAAREWIEKFAEHFPTDGL
;
A
#
# COMPACT_ATOMS: atom_id res chain seq x y z
N MET A 1 19.65 5.65 -4.30
CA MET A 1 19.65 6.26 -2.95
C MET A 1 20.59 5.46 -2.04
N PRO A 2 21.23 6.07 -1.03
CA PRO A 2 22.14 5.36 -0.14
C PRO A 2 21.39 4.35 0.73
N ASN A 3 22.02 3.20 1.00
CA ASN A 3 21.54 2.31 2.05
C ASN A 3 21.71 2.99 3.41
N GLY A 4 20.80 2.72 4.35
CA GLY A 4 20.80 3.32 5.68
C GLY A 4 20.05 4.66 5.78
N THR A 5 19.64 5.25 4.65
CA THR A 5 18.86 6.49 4.63
C THR A 5 17.45 6.27 5.17
N LEU A 6 17.02 7.11 6.11
CA LEU A 6 15.63 7.20 6.55
C LEU A 6 14.78 7.89 5.48
N VAL A 7 13.62 7.32 5.21
CA VAL A 7 12.65 7.83 4.25
C VAL A 7 11.27 7.88 4.88
N GLU A 8 10.55 8.96 4.63
CA GLU A 8 9.11 9.03 4.87
C GLU A 8 8.38 8.53 3.62
N ILE A 9 7.49 7.57 3.80
CA ILE A 9 6.63 7.03 2.75
C ILE A 9 5.22 7.56 2.99
N SER A 10 4.64 8.18 1.96
CA SER A 10 3.27 8.70 1.98
C SER A 10 2.62 8.62 0.60
N SER A 11 1.30 8.57 0.58
CA SER A 11 0.51 8.67 -0.66
C SER A 11 -0.61 9.68 -0.47
N PRO A 12 -0.36 10.98 -0.74
CA PRO A 12 -1.35 12.04 -0.51
C PRO A 12 -2.68 11.85 -1.25
N ARG A 13 -2.67 11.07 -2.35
CA ARG A 13 -3.87 10.77 -3.14
C ARG A 13 -4.72 9.64 -2.54
N LEU A 14 -4.10 8.67 -1.87
CA LEU A 14 -4.78 7.49 -1.35
C LEU A 14 -5.02 7.57 0.16
N ALA A 15 -4.06 8.11 0.90
CA ALA A 15 -4.05 8.18 2.35
C ALA A 15 -3.37 9.49 2.79
N PRO A 16 -4.05 10.64 2.71
CA PRO A 16 -3.46 11.96 2.96
C PRO A 16 -2.90 12.13 4.38
N ASP A 17 -3.50 11.43 5.35
CA ASP A 17 -3.15 11.53 6.76
C ASP A 17 -2.21 10.40 7.24
N MET A 18 -1.84 9.47 6.36
CA MET A 18 -0.98 8.33 6.70
C MET A 18 0.45 8.52 6.20
N ARG A 19 1.39 8.24 7.09
CA ARG A 19 2.84 8.30 6.84
C ARG A 19 3.52 7.17 7.59
N GLY A 20 4.60 6.64 7.04
CA GLY A 20 5.47 5.71 7.74
C GLY A 20 6.93 6.03 7.47
N ILE A 21 7.75 5.93 8.51
CA ILE A 21 9.20 6.11 8.45
C ILE A 21 9.87 4.74 8.34
N GLY A 22 10.74 4.59 7.36
CA GLY A 22 11.54 3.38 7.20
C GLY A 22 12.96 3.67 6.75
N GLN A 23 13.81 2.65 6.77
CA GLN A 23 15.19 2.75 6.32
C GLN A 23 15.42 1.97 5.04
N ILE A 24 16.08 2.60 4.07
CA ILE A 24 16.48 1.92 2.83
C ILE A 24 17.52 0.84 3.14
N ILE A 25 17.18 -0.42 2.91
CA ILE A 25 18.10 -1.56 3.03
C ILE A 25 18.75 -1.92 1.69
N TRP A 26 18.07 -1.64 0.58
CA TRP A 26 18.63 -1.75 -0.76
C TRP A 26 17.88 -0.85 -1.75
N CYS A 27 18.56 -0.44 -2.81
CA CYS A 27 17.98 0.33 -3.90
C CYS A 27 18.45 -0.28 -5.23
N ARG A 28 17.51 -0.63 -6.11
CA ARG A 28 17.78 -1.19 -7.43
C ARG A 28 17.12 -0.34 -8.50
N ARG A 29 17.82 -0.09 -9.61
CA ARG A 29 17.23 0.59 -10.76
C ARG A 29 16.31 -0.37 -11.51
N LEU A 30 15.08 0.07 -11.80
CA LEU A 30 14.09 -0.71 -12.53
C LEU A 30 13.45 0.16 -13.62
N GLY A 31 13.84 -0.07 -14.88
CA GLY A 31 13.38 0.73 -16.01
C GLY A 31 13.70 2.23 -15.85
N LYS A 32 12.65 3.06 -15.86
CA LYS A 32 12.75 4.52 -15.65
C LYS A 32 12.74 4.94 -14.17
N GLY A 33 12.61 4.00 -13.24
CA GLY A 33 12.48 4.27 -11.81
C GLY A 33 13.43 3.44 -10.94
N TYR A 34 13.09 3.36 -9.65
CA TYR A 34 13.82 2.59 -8.65
C TYR A 34 12.87 1.72 -7.86
N GLN A 35 13.35 0.54 -7.49
CA GLN A 35 12.75 -0.30 -6.47
C GLN A 35 13.57 -0.18 -5.20
N LEU A 36 12.90 0.06 -4.07
CA LEU A 36 13.52 0.21 -2.76
C LEU A 36 13.08 -0.95 -1.87
N GLY A 37 14.03 -1.54 -1.17
CA GLY A 37 13.73 -2.32 0.02
C GLY A 37 13.78 -1.40 1.21
N VAL A 38 12.71 -1.38 2.00
CA VAL A 38 12.59 -0.54 3.18
C VAL A 38 12.32 -1.41 4.40
N ALA A 39 13.08 -1.21 5.48
CA ALA A 39 12.86 -1.83 6.77
C ALA A 39 12.15 -0.85 7.72
N PHE A 40 11.20 -1.36 8.51
CA PHE A 40 10.47 -0.61 9.53
C PHE A 40 10.90 -1.09 10.91
N TYR A 41 11.09 -0.15 11.85
CA TYR A 41 11.59 -0.44 13.19
C TYR A 41 10.58 -0.19 14.30
N THR A 42 9.44 0.42 13.97
CA THR A 42 8.32 0.60 14.89
C THR A 42 7.10 -0.16 14.36
N SER A 43 6.25 -0.62 15.28
CA SER A 43 4.94 -1.18 14.94
C SER A 43 4.08 -0.16 14.21
N ASP A 44 4.10 1.10 14.65
CA ASP A 44 3.24 2.16 14.13
C ASP A 44 3.56 2.47 12.65
N ASP A 45 4.85 2.59 12.31
CA ASP A 45 5.29 2.79 10.93
C ASP A 45 4.91 1.59 10.05
N LEU A 46 5.12 0.38 10.57
CA LEU A 46 4.76 -0.85 9.84
C LEU A 46 3.25 -0.95 9.60
N TYR A 47 2.44 -0.63 10.61
CA TYR A 47 0.99 -0.65 10.52
C TYR A 47 0.48 0.42 9.53
N ALA A 48 1.02 1.64 9.59
CA ALA A 48 0.65 2.71 8.67
C ALA A 48 0.92 2.32 7.21
N ILE A 49 2.07 1.72 6.92
CA ILE A 49 2.43 1.29 5.58
C ILE A 49 1.61 0.08 5.11
N ARG A 50 1.36 -0.90 5.98
CA ARG A 50 0.46 -2.02 5.65
C ARG A 50 -0.94 -1.54 5.34
N MET A 51 -1.47 -0.58 6.10
CA MET A 51 -2.78 0.01 5.83
C MET A 51 -2.80 0.74 4.49
N MET A 52 -1.76 1.52 4.19
CA MET A 52 -1.63 2.20 2.90
C MET A 52 -1.51 1.23 1.71
N GLU A 53 -0.82 0.11 1.90
CA GLU A 53 -0.71 -0.96 0.91
C GLU A 53 -2.09 -1.57 0.60
N GLN A 54 -2.92 -1.82 1.62
CA GLN A 54 -4.29 -2.29 1.41
C GLN A 54 -5.12 -1.30 0.59
N LEU A 55 -5.00 0.01 0.87
CA LEU A 55 -5.67 1.04 0.07
C LEU A 55 -5.21 1.04 -1.39
N CYS A 56 -3.92 0.80 -1.64
CA CYS A 56 -3.39 0.67 -3.00
C CYS A 56 -3.99 -0.55 -3.73
N HIS A 57 -4.11 -1.68 -3.05
CA HIS A 57 -4.73 -2.88 -3.63
C HIS A 57 -6.21 -2.68 -3.97
N ILE A 58 -6.98 -2.03 -3.09
CA ILE A 58 -8.38 -1.69 -3.33
C ILE A 58 -8.52 -0.81 -4.58
N GLU A 59 -7.72 0.25 -4.66
CA GLU A 59 -7.78 1.18 -5.79
C GLU A 59 -7.36 0.51 -7.11
N HIS A 60 -6.37 -0.38 -7.06
CA HIS A 60 -5.95 -1.15 -8.23
C HIS A 60 -7.06 -2.09 -8.71
N TYR A 61 -7.72 -2.81 -7.79
CA TYR A 61 -8.85 -3.68 -8.12
C TYR A 61 -10.01 -2.90 -8.74
N ARG A 62 -10.36 -1.74 -8.16
CA ARG A 62 -11.37 -0.84 -8.72
C ARG A 62 -11.01 -0.41 -10.14
N HIS A 63 -9.75 -0.08 -10.39
CA HIS A 63 -9.27 0.30 -11.72
C HIS A 63 -9.41 -0.83 -12.75
N ILE A 64 -9.07 -2.07 -12.39
CA ILE A 64 -9.20 -3.24 -13.27
C ILE A 64 -10.67 -3.41 -13.70
N LEU A 65 -11.61 -3.41 -12.75
CA LEU A 65 -13.03 -3.58 -13.04
C LEU A 65 -13.59 -2.49 -13.98
N VAL A 66 -13.14 -1.24 -13.79
CA VAL A 66 -13.50 -0.12 -14.68
C VAL A 66 -12.94 -0.35 -16.09
N THR A 67 -11.71 -0.83 -16.22
CA THR A 67 -11.09 -1.10 -17.53
C THR A 67 -11.68 -2.31 -18.26
N GLU A 68 -12.28 -3.26 -17.52
CA GLU A 68 -12.94 -4.45 -18.08
C GLU A 68 -14.39 -4.18 -18.54
N GLY A 69 -14.85 -2.94 -18.46
CA GLY A 69 -16.16 -2.53 -19.00
C GLY A 69 -17.35 -2.94 -18.14
N GLN A 70 -17.12 -3.44 -16.93
CA GLN A 70 -18.18 -3.62 -15.95
C GLN A 70 -18.47 -2.30 -15.25
N SER A 71 -19.68 -1.78 -15.41
CA SER A 71 -20.21 -0.71 -14.57
C SER A 71 -20.59 -1.27 -13.19
N LEU A 72 -19.60 -1.68 -12.41
CA LEU A 72 -19.79 -2.01 -10.99
C LEU A 72 -19.75 -0.70 -10.20
N THR A 73 -20.78 -0.46 -9.39
CA THR A 73 -20.73 0.65 -8.43
C THR A 73 -19.60 0.41 -7.43
N LEU A 74 -19.01 1.50 -6.93
CA LEU A 74 -17.95 1.48 -5.93
C LEU A 74 -18.30 0.58 -4.72
N GLU A 75 -19.58 0.50 -4.36
CA GLU A 75 -20.08 -0.30 -3.23
C GLU A 75 -19.99 -1.81 -3.47
N CYS A 76 -20.22 -2.29 -4.70
CA CYS A 76 -20.12 -3.72 -5.02
C CYS A 76 -18.66 -4.20 -5.06
N ALA A 77 -17.75 -3.38 -5.62
CA ALA A 77 -16.32 -3.69 -5.64
C ALA A 77 -15.71 -3.68 -4.22
N ALA A 78 -16.11 -2.72 -3.39
CA ALA A 78 -15.70 -2.66 -1.99
C ALA A 78 -16.24 -3.86 -1.19
N ARG A 79 -17.50 -4.27 -1.41
CA ARG A 79 -18.08 -5.44 -0.75
C ARG A 79 -17.37 -6.74 -1.11
N GLU A 80 -17.07 -6.96 -2.39
CA GLU A 80 -16.30 -8.13 -2.82
C GLU A 80 -14.86 -8.11 -2.31
N TRP A 81 -14.23 -6.94 -2.23
CA TRP A 81 -12.90 -6.81 -1.67
C TRP A 81 -12.87 -7.15 -0.17
N ILE A 82 -13.85 -6.66 0.59
CA ILE A 82 -14.02 -6.98 2.01
C ILE A 82 -14.31 -8.47 2.18
N GLU A 83 -15.22 -9.07 1.39
CA GLU A 83 -15.53 -10.51 1.47
C GLU A 83 -14.34 -11.42 1.08
N LYS A 84 -13.49 -11.00 0.14
CA LYS A 84 -12.34 -11.81 -0.35
C LYS A 84 -11.03 -11.53 0.40
N PHE A 85 -10.87 -10.35 0.99
CA PHE A 85 -9.61 -9.88 1.56
C PHE A 85 -9.73 -9.33 3.00
N ALA A 86 -10.85 -9.50 3.69
CA ALA A 86 -10.96 -9.19 5.13
C ALA A 86 -9.85 -9.87 5.96
N GLU A 87 -9.42 -11.07 5.55
CA GLU A 87 -8.31 -11.80 6.19
C GLU A 87 -6.93 -11.15 5.97
N HIS A 88 -6.79 -10.28 4.96
CA HIS A 88 -5.56 -9.54 4.62
C HIS A 88 -5.52 -8.14 5.21
N PHE A 89 -6.61 -7.68 5.84
CA PHE A 89 -6.47 -6.65 6.85
C PHE A 89 -5.53 -7.20 7.93
N PRO A 90 -4.72 -6.35 8.58
CA PRO A 90 -4.01 -6.78 9.78
C PRO A 90 -5.05 -7.26 10.79
N THR A 91 -5.32 -8.56 10.78
CA THR A 91 -6.00 -9.28 11.83
C THR A 91 -5.00 -9.33 12.96
N ASP A 92 -5.40 -8.77 14.10
CA ASP A 92 -4.53 -8.53 15.25
C ASP A 92 -3.58 -9.70 15.49
N GLY A 93 -2.29 -9.38 15.43
CA GLY A 93 -1.20 -10.32 15.53
C GLY A 93 0.09 -9.69 16.02
N LEU A 94 -0.03 -8.62 16.83
CA LEU A 94 0.92 -8.14 17.84
C LEU A 94 0.16 -7.30 18.87
#